data_AF-A0A3A8KUG1-F1
#
_entry.id   AF-A0A3A8KUG1-F1
#
_cell.length_a   1.000
_cell.length_b   1.000
_cell.length_c   1.000
_cell.angle_alpha   90.00
_cell.angle_beta   90.00
_cell.angle_gamma   90.00
#
_symmetry.space_group_name_H-M   'P 1'
#
loop_
_entity.id
_entity.type
_entity.pdbx_description
1 polymer ?
#
loop_
_entity_poly.entity_id
_entity_poly.type
_entity_poly.pdbx_seq_one_letter_code
_entity_poly.pdbx_strand_id
1 'polypeptide(L)'
;MDLSIATTKLQALRKDMSGHTDRDDELRILDLLRGASGEELNFLLSNVDLVRLLSDLDDRLVGPDHHTALLDLLCTHRAPELSLPVRASLATALQKGATPAQAELRLRDLFVGLKGRELTAFKNLLDAGGEYHDLHHLVFDDLDDAAVRAQVLAHFQREAQAVPSGENKVLSDIDDTFFANWVDKRYPSKTVYPGVLAFYQELDRGPGIIPGRLGDLTFVSARPQDPLGLIENATLESLRERGVPLAVMLSGSFFHLVGNTRIAQKKFENFEQYARLFPEYGFVFVGDSGQGDVEFGARMLAAQPQTVRAVFIHDVVATPEAKREEWRARHIFFFDTYVGAAVEAFHAGVVSRDGVDRIATAAVESLAAITFPTPAQRQTREAELARDLARAQALPRALHV
;
A
#
# COMPACT_ATOMS: atom_id res chain seq x y z
N MET A 1 -0.07 -28.91 16.12
CA MET A 1 -0.97 -28.45 17.20
C MET A 1 -2.12 -29.44 17.39
N ASP A 2 -2.46 -29.81 18.63
CA ASP A 2 -3.71 -30.50 18.93
C ASP A 2 -4.86 -29.49 18.94
N LEU A 3 -5.70 -29.55 17.90
CA LEU A 3 -6.83 -28.64 17.71
C LEU A 3 -7.86 -28.72 18.85
N SER A 4 -8.03 -29.89 19.49
CA SER A 4 -8.98 -30.00 20.59
C SER A 4 -8.50 -29.22 21.81
N ILE A 5 -7.23 -29.37 22.17
CA ILE A 5 -6.62 -28.65 23.30
C ILE A 5 -6.62 -27.15 23.03
N ALA A 6 -6.22 -26.74 21.82
CA ALA A 6 -6.21 -25.34 21.42
C ALA A 6 -7.61 -24.72 21.45
N THR A 7 -8.64 -25.46 21.02
CA THR A 7 -10.05 -25.01 21.06
C THR A 7 -10.54 -24.86 22.50
N THR A 8 -10.19 -25.79 23.41
CA THR A 8 -10.52 -25.66 24.83
C THR A 8 -9.87 -24.43 25.46
N LYS A 9 -8.59 -24.17 25.17
CA LYS A 9 -7.90 -22.94 25.62
C LYS A 9 -8.57 -21.69 25.06
N LEU A 10 -9.00 -21.70 23.79
CA LEU A 10 -9.70 -20.57 23.17
C LEU A 10 -11.05 -20.29 23.84
N GLN A 11 -11.81 -21.34 24.18
CA GLN A 11 -13.06 -21.19 24.90
C GLN A 11 -12.86 -20.63 26.31
N ALA A 12 -11.80 -21.06 27.01
CA ALA A 12 -11.44 -20.51 28.31
C ALA A 12 -11.05 -19.02 28.20
N LEU A 13 -10.17 -18.67 27.26
CA LEU A 13 -9.77 -17.29 27.00
C LEU A 13 -10.98 -16.39 26.71
N ARG A 14 -11.88 -16.81 25.82
CA ARG A 14 -13.11 -16.05 25.50
C ARG A 14 -14.06 -15.90 26.69
N LYS A 15 -14.10 -16.89 27.57
CA LYS A 15 -14.92 -16.84 28.78
C LYS A 15 -14.36 -15.81 29.76
N ASP A 16 -13.05 -15.81 29.99
CA ASP A 16 -12.39 -14.89 30.93
C ASP A 16 -12.41 -13.43 30.37
N MET A 17 -12.44 -13.27 29.05
CA MET A 17 -12.69 -11.96 28.40
C MET A 17 -14.17 -11.56 28.39
N SER A 18 -15.12 -12.42 28.80
CA SER A 18 -16.56 -12.13 28.69
C SER A 18 -17.09 -11.36 29.90
N GLY A 19 -17.62 -10.17 29.66
CA GLY A 19 -18.16 -9.31 30.72
C GLY A 19 -17.09 -8.41 31.35
N HIS A 20 -17.14 -8.25 32.67
CA HIS A 20 -16.11 -7.53 33.43
C HIS A 20 -15.01 -8.51 33.82
N THR A 21 -13.78 -8.25 33.38
CA THR A 21 -12.60 -9.04 33.72
C THR A 21 -12.07 -8.59 35.07
N ASP A 22 -12.08 -9.49 36.05
CA ASP A 22 -11.52 -9.22 37.38
C ASP A 22 -10.04 -9.64 37.47
N ARG A 23 -9.42 -9.42 38.64
CA ARG A 23 -7.99 -9.71 38.85
C ARG A 23 -7.63 -11.18 38.63
N ASP A 24 -8.54 -12.08 39.01
CA ASP A 24 -8.29 -13.50 38.89
C ASP A 24 -8.51 -13.94 37.43
N ASP A 25 -9.43 -13.30 36.70
CA ASP A 25 -9.56 -13.45 35.24
C ASP A 25 -8.31 -12.96 34.51
N GLU A 26 -7.82 -11.76 34.81
CA GLU A 26 -6.60 -11.18 34.22
C GLU A 26 -5.39 -12.13 34.39
N LEU A 27 -5.21 -12.66 35.60
CA LEU A 27 -4.13 -13.59 35.90
C LEU A 27 -4.29 -14.93 35.16
N ARG A 28 -5.52 -15.46 35.08
CA ARG A 28 -5.82 -16.68 34.30
C ARG A 28 -5.50 -16.49 32.81
N ILE A 29 -5.84 -15.33 32.24
CA ILE A 29 -5.51 -14.99 30.87
C ILE A 29 -4.00 -14.99 30.67
N LEU A 30 -3.24 -14.31 31.53
CA LEU A 30 -1.77 -14.27 31.45
C LEU A 30 -1.14 -15.66 31.56
N ASP A 31 -1.58 -16.49 32.51
CA ASP A 31 -1.05 -17.84 32.69
C ASP A 31 -1.41 -18.76 31.53
N LEU A 32 -2.62 -18.63 30.97
CA LEU A 32 -3.04 -19.37 29.78
C LEU A 32 -2.15 -19.01 28.58
N LEU A 33 -1.93 -17.72 28.33
CA LEU A 33 -1.08 -17.25 27.25
C LEU A 33 0.39 -17.61 27.48
N ARG A 34 0.88 -17.59 28.73
CA ARG A 34 2.24 -18.01 29.07
C ARG A 34 2.47 -19.51 28.87
N GLY A 35 1.48 -20.34 29.20
CA GLY A 35 1.54 -21.79 29.11
C GLY A 35 1.21 -22.38 27.73
N ALA A 36 0.74 -21.57 26.77
CA ALA A 36 0.46 -22.01 25.41
C ALA A 36 1.76 -22.25 24.62
N SER A 37 1.84 -23.32 23.82
CA SER A 37 2.89 -23.47 22.80
C SER A 37 2.81 -22.34 21.75
N GLY A 38 3.87 -22.12 20.97
CA GLY A 38 3.86 -21.08 19.92
C GLY A 38 2.71 -21.24 18.91
N GLU A 39 2.41 -22.46 18.48
CA GLU A 39 1.29 -22.74 17.57
C GLU A 39 -0.07 -22.42 18.23
N GLU A 40 -0.27 -22.83 19.48
CA GLU A 40 -1.49 -22.52 20.23
C GLU A 40 -1.62 -21.02 20.47
N LEU A 41 -0.54 -20.31 20.83
CA LEU A 41 -0.56 -18.86 21.04
C LEU A 41 -1.04 -18.14 19.78
N ASN A 42 -0.50 -18.50 18.62
CA ASN A 42 -0.94 -17.94 17.34
C ASN A 42 -2.41 -18.24 17.05
N PHE A 43 -2.85 -19.47 17.30
CA PHE A 43 -4.25 -19.87 17.11
C PHE A 43 -5.19 -19.06 18.03
N LEU A 44 -4.82 -18.89 19.30
CA LEU A 44 -5.61 -18.14 20.28
C LEU A 44 -5.75 -16.68 19.86
N LEU A 45 -4.63 -16.00 19.61
CA LEU A 45 -4.59 -14.58 19.28
C LEU A 45 -5.24 -14.26 17.93
N SER A 46 -5.22 -15.19 16.97
CA SER A 46 -5.94 -15.04 15.69
C SER A 46 -7.46 -15.13 15.82
N ASN A 47 -7.97 -15.64 16.94
CA ASN A 47 -9.39 -15.97 17.14
C ASN A 47 -10.05 -15.18 18.28
N VAL A 48 -9.41 -14.13 18.77
CA VAL A 48 -9.95 -13.21 19.78
C VAL A 48 -9.87 -11.76 19.30
N ASP A 49 -10.70 -10.90 19.87
CA ASP A 49 -10.59 -9.46 19.68
C ASP A 49 -9.39 -8.94 20.50
N LEU A 50 -8.29 -8.62 19.81
CA LEU A 50 -7.06 -8.17 20.47
C LEU A 50 -7.20 -6.78 21.11
N VAL A 51 -8.07 -5.92 20.59
CA VAL A 51 -8.32 -4.60 21.19
C VAL A 51 -8.95 -4.81 22.56
N ARG A 52 -9.96 -5.67 22.61
CA ARG A 52 -10.61 -6.06 23.85
C ARG A 52 -9.64 -6.77 24.80
N LEU A 53 -8.83 -7.71 24.30
CA LEU A 53 -7.85 -8.42 25.12
C LEU A 53 -6.88 -7.44 25.80
N LEU A 54 -6.39 -6.44 25.06
CA LEU A 54 -5.50 -5.42 25.62
C LEU A 54 -6.24 -4.54 26.63
N SER A 55 -7.48 -4.13 26.35
CA SER A 55 -8.25 -3.26 27.25
C SER A 55 -8.82 -3.96 28.48
N ASP A 56 -8.95 -5.29 28.46
CA ASP A 56 -9.49 -6.10 29.57
C ASP A 56 -8.46 -6.32 30.69
N LEU A 57 -7.17 -6.04 30.46
CA LEU A 57 -6.11 -6.13 31.46
C LEU A 57 -5.69 -4.73 31.92
N ASP A 58 -5.55 -4.54 33.23
CA ASP A 58 -5.27 -3.25 33.86
C ASP A 58 -3.93 -3.23 34.62
N ASP A 59 -3.26 -2.07 34.62
CA ASP A 59 -2.21 -1.73 35.58
C ASP A 59 -2.80 -0.97 36.77
N ARG A 60 -2.26 -1.17 37.98
CA ARG A 60 -2.90 -0.69 39.21
C ARG A 60 -1.89 -0.01 40.13
N LEU A 61 -2.27 1.14 40.69
CA LEU A 61 -1.45 1.87 41.68
C LEU A 61 -0.98 1.00 42.87
N VAL A 62 -1.82 0.03 43.26
CA VAL A 62 -1.50 -0.98 44.27
C VAL A 62 -2.03 -2.33 43.78
N GLY A 63 -1.12 -3.18 43.30
CA GLY A 63 -1.44 -4.49 42.74
C GLY A 63 -0.45 -4.90 41.67
N PRO A 64 -0.67 -6.04 41.00
CA PRO A 64 0.12 -6.44 39.85
C PRO A 64 -0.23 -5.57 38.63
N ASP A 65 0.79 -5.27 37.82
CA ASP A 65 0.66 -4.55 36.55
C ASP A 65 0.42 -5.55 35.42
N HIS A 66 -0.82 -6.06 35.33
CA HIS A 66 -1.18 -7.13 34.40
C HIS A 66 -1.19 -6.69 32.94
N HIS A 67 -1.55 -5.43 32.66
CA HIS A 67 -1.46 -4.87 31.31
C HIS A 67 -0.01 -4.81 30.85
N THR A 68 0.88 -4.25 31.69
CA THR A 68 2.32 -4.26 31.45
C THR A 68 2.84 -5.67 31.22
N ALA A 69 2.45 -6.63 32.06
CA ALA A 69 2.89 -8.02 31.93
C ALA A 69 2.42 -8.68 30.61
N LEU A 70 1.21 -8.34 30.14
CA LEU A 70 0.68 -8.84 28.86
C LEU A 70 1.50 -8.29 27.69
N LEU A 71 1.77 -6.97 27.70
CA LEU A 71 2.58 -6.34 26.66
C LEU A 71 4.00 -6.88 26.62
N ASP A 72 4.62 -7.08 27.78
CA ASP A 72 5.97 -7.67 27.89
C ASP A 72 5.99 -9.10 27.36
N LEU A 73 4.96 -9.89 27.70
CA LEU A 73 4.81 -11.25 27.22
C LEU A 73 4.69 -11.29 25.69
N LEU A 74 3.74 -10.56 25.11
CA LEU A 74 3.39 -10.68 23.69
C LEU A 74 4.31 -9.89 22.76
N CYS A 75 4.76 -8.69 23.16
CA CYS A 75 5.54 -7.80 22.30
C CYS A 75 7.06 -7.94 22.48
N THR A 76 7.51 -8.58 23.57
CA THR A 76 8.95 -8.74 23.85
C THR A 76 9.35 -10.21 23.96
N HIS A 77 8.84 -10.94 24.96
CA HIS A 77 9.34 -12.27 25.29
C HIS A 77 8.93 -13.33 24.26
N ARG A 78 7.67 -13.33 23.85
CA ARG A 78 7.09 -14.32 22.93
C ARG A 78 6.88 -13.77 21.52
N ALA A 79 7.24 -12.51 21.26
CA ALA A 79 7.14 -11.91 19.94
C ALA A 79 7.84 -12.71 18.82
N PRO A 80 8.99 -13.38 19.04
CA PRO A 80 9.61 -14.24 18.03
C PRO A 80 8.80 -15.50 17.69
N GLU A 81 7.86 -15.91 18.54
CA GLU A 81 6.97 -17.05 18.30
C GLU A 81 5.71 -16.66 17.53
N LEU A 82 5.42 -15.36 17.40
CA LEU A 82 4.24 -14.86 16.70
C LEU A 82 4.44 -14.88 15.20
N SER A 83 3.49 -15.47 14.49
CA SER A 83 3.35 -15.32 13.04
C SER A 83 3.14 -13.86 12.68
N LEU A 84 3.60 -13.46 11.49
CA LEU A 84 3.49 -12.07 11.03
C LEU A 84 2.05 -11.53 11.04
N PRO A 85 1.00 -12.30 10.64
CA PRO A 85 -0.37 -11.83 10.73
C PRO A 85 -0.80 -11.51 12.16
N VAL A 86 -0.52 -12.39 13.13
CA VAL A 86 -0.86 -12.15 14.55
C VAL A 86 -0.10 -10.94 15.09
N ARG A 87 1.19 -10.84 14.76
CA ARG A 87 2.01 -9.68 15.14
C ARG A 87 1.44 -8.38 14.57
N ALA A 88 0.93 -8.41 13.34
CA ALA A 88 0.35 -7.24 12.68
C ALA A 88 -0.97 -6.87 13.34
N SER A 89 -1.84 -7.84 13.61
CA SER A 89 -3.08 -7.61 14.36
C SER A 89 -2.83 -7.05 15.77
N LEU A 90 -1.75 -7.48 16.45
CA LEU A 90 -1.35 -6.93 17.75
C LEU A 90 -0.88 -5.47 17.63
N ALA A 91 -0.05 -5.15 16.64
CA ALA A 91 0.37 -3.77 16.38
C ALA A 91 -0.82 -2.87 16.00
N THR A 92 -1.76 -3.34 15.18
CA THR A 92 -3.00 -2.60 14.88
C THR A 92 -3.87 -2.42 16.12
N ALA A 93 -3.98 -3.43 16.98
CA ALA A 93 -4.75 -3.31 18.22
C ALA A 93 -4.15 -2.25 19.17
N LEU A 94 -2.82 -2.14 19.23
CA LEU A 94 -2.12 -1.11 19.99
C LEU A 94 -2.33 0.32 19.45
N GLN A 95 -2.67 0.47 18.17
CA GLN A 95 -3.02 1.78 17.58
C GLN A 95 -4.46 2.21 17.89
N LYS A 96 -5.34 1.28 18.30
CA LYS A 96 -6.75 1.61 18.53
C LYS A 96 -6.92 2.23 19.92
N GLY A 97 -6.89 3.56 19.96
CA GLY A 97 -7.05 4.34 21.18
C GLY A 97 -5.93 5.35 21.35
N ALA A 98 -5.59 5.67 22.60
CA ALA A 98 -4.36 6.41 22.87
C ALA A 98 -3.17 5.43 22.84
N THR A 99 -2.04 5.86 22.28
CA THR A 99 -0.78 5.10 22.27
C THR A 99 0.13 5.66 23.37
N PRO A 100 0.07 5.15 24.62
CA PRO A 100 0.94 5.64 25.68
C PRO A 100 2.40 5.23 25.43
N ALA A 101 3.35 5.91 26.09
CA ALA A 101 4.79 5.66 25.94
C ALA A 101 5.20 4.17 26.05
N GLN A 102 4.52 3.40 26.90
CA GLN A 102 4.78 1.95 26.98
C GLN A 102 4.35 1.22 25.69
N ALA A 103 3.20 1.54 25.12
CA ALA A 103 2.74 0.96 23.87
C ALA A 103 3.68 1.33 22.72
N GLU A 104 4.18 2.56 22.66
CA GLU A 104 5.19 2.98 21.68
C GLU A 104 6.49 2.15 21.76
N LEU A 105 6.99 1.93 22.98
CA LEU A 105 8.17 1.08 23.18
C LEU A 105 7.92 -0.35 22.71
N ARG A 106 6.72 -0.88 22.94
CA ARG A 106 6.33 -2.24 22.53
C ARG A 106 6.14 -2.34 21.03
N LEU A 107 5.55 -1.33 20.38
CA LEU A 107 5.48 -1.20 18.93
C LEU A 107 6.88 -1.17 18.31
N ARG A 108 7.81 -0.39 18.88
CA ARG A 108 9.21 -0.39 18.46
C ARG A 108 9.83 -1.79 18.58
N ASP A 109 9.63 -2.48 19.70
CA ASP A 109 10.18 -3.83 19.92
C ASP A 109 9.63 -4.85 18.90
N LEU A 110 8.35 -4.71 18.50
CA LEU A 110 7.75 -5.51 17.44
C LEU A 110 8.47 -5.32 16.09
N PHE A 111 8.84 -4.09 15.74
CA PHE A 111 9.59 -3.80 14.52
C PHE A 111 11.05 -4.25 14.59
N VAL A 112 11.77 -3.84 15.65
CA VAL A 112 13.22 -4.06 15.77
C VAL A 112 13.58 -5.55 15.91
N GLY A 113 12.63 -6.37 16.35
CA GLY A 113 12.79 -7.83 16.42
C GLY A 113 12.72 -8.55 15.06
N LEU A 114 12.28 -7.90 13.99
CA LEU A 114 12.21 -8.47 12.64
C LEU A 114 13.37 -7.99 11.78
N LYS A 115 13.75 -8.76 10.75
CA LYS A 115 14.90 -8.43 9.88
C LYS A 115 14.61 -8.76 8.42
N GLY A 116 15.32 -8.09 7.51
CA GLY A 116 15.24 -8.31 6.07
C GLY A 116 13.81 -8.49 5.54
N ARG A 117 13.56 -9.59 4.81
CA ARG A 117 12.25 -9.86 4.17
C ARG A 117 11.09 -10.03 5.16
N GLU A 118 11.34 -10.51 6.37
CA GLU A 118 10.27 -10.64 7.38
C GLU A 118 9.79 -9.26 7.85
N LEU A 119 10.71 -8.32 8.06
CA LEU A 119 10.37 -6.94 8.37
C LEU A 119 9.59 -6.30 7.21
N THR A 120 10.04 -6.49 5.97
CA THR A 120 9.32 -6.00 4.79
C THR A 120 7.89 -6.56 4.72
N ALA A 121 7.73 -7.87 4.91
CA ALA A 121 6.41 -8.50 4.91
C ALA A 121 5.51 -7.98 6.05
N PHE A 122 6.07 -7.73 7.24
CA PHE A 122 5.34 -7.14 8.36
C PHE A 122 4.86 -5.71 8.08
N LYS A 123 5.73 -4.86 7.51
CA LYS A 123 5.37 -3.51 7.10
C LYS A 123 4.26 -3.51 6.05
N ASN A 124 4.33 -4.38 5.05
CA ASN A 124 3.27 -4.51 4.05
C ASN A 124 1.95 -5.03 4.63
N LEU A 125 1.97 -5.89 5.65
CA LEU A 125 0.75 -6.31 6.34
C LEU A 125 0.06 -5.16 7.08
N LEU A 126 0.85 -4.27 7.69
CA LEU A 126 0.32 -3.07 8.36
C LEU A 126 -0.16 -2.01 7.38
N ASP A 127 0.52 -1.88 6.23
CA ASP A 127 0.13 -0.95 5.16
C ASP A 127 -1.16 -1.37 4.44
N ALA A 128 -1.38 -2.69 4.25
CA ALA A 128 -2.52 -3.23 3.53
C ALA A 128 -3.87 -3.11 4.28
N GLY A 129 -3.89 -2.60 5.52
CA GLY A 129 -5.06 -2.54 6.37
C GLY A 129 -6.22 -1.69 5.83
N GLY A 130 -5.94 -0.73 4.94
CA GLY A 130 -6.95 0.08 4.24
C GLY A 130 -7.87 0.91 5.14
N GLU A 131 -7.58 0.98 6.45
CA GLU A 131 -8.24 1.82 7.45
C GLU A 131 -7.27 2.95 7.87
N TYR A 132 -7.78 3.95 8.59
CA TYR A 132 -6.99 5.06 9.16
C TYR A 132 -5.74 4.60 9.96
N HIS A 133 -5.76 3.38 10.50
CA HIS A 133 -4.68 2.79 11.30
C HIS A 133 -3.68 2.00 10.42
N ASP A 134 -3.09 2.66 9.42
CA ASP A 134 -2.05 2.10 8.55
C ASP A 134 -0.63 2.25 9.13
N LEU A 135 0.38 1.71 8.44
CA LEU A 135 1.77 1.83 8.86
C LEU A 135 2.26 3.29 8.94
N HIS A 136 1.73 4.17 8.07
CA HIS A 136 2.14 5.56 8.04
C HIS A 136 1.63 6.31 9.26
N HIS A 137 0.34 6.21 9.57
CA HIS A 137 -0.25 6.78 10.78
C HIS A 137 0.43 6.23 12.02
N LEU A 138 0.65 4.90 12.08
CA LEU A 138 1.37 4.27 13.18
C LEU A 138 2.73 4.93 13.45
N VAL A 139 3.53 5.12 12.40
CA VAL A 139 4.91 5.56 12.57
C VAL A 139 5.04 7.07 12.71
N PHE A 140 4.19 7.87 12.05
CA PHE A 140 4.35 9.34 12.04
C PHE A 140 3.40 10.08 12.97
N ASP A 141 2.28 9.46 13.38
CA ASP A 141 1.29 10.05 14.27
C ASP A 141 1.23 9.32 15.62
N ASP A 142 1.15 7.98 15.66
CA ASP A 142 1.00 7.23 16.92
C ASP A 142 2.31 7.06 17.71
N LEU A 143 3.45 6.88 17.02
CA LEU A 143 4.78 6.94 17.64
C LEU A 143 5.21 8.40 17.79
N ASP A 144 4.63 9.14 18.75
CA ASP A 144 4.87 10.56 18.94
C ASP A 144 6.27 10.86 19.51
N ASP A 145 6.86 9.94 20.31
CA ASP A 145 8.22 10.04 20.82
C ASP A 145 9.23 10.00 19.66
N ALA A 146 9.87 11.14 19.43
CA ALA A 146 10.81 11.32 18.33
C ALA A 146 12.02 10.38 18.41
N ALA A 147 12.47 9.98 19.60
CA ALA A 147 13.58 9.06 19.78
C ALA A 147 13.14 7.61 19.47
N VAL A 148 11.93 7.21 19.85
CA VAL A 148 11.36 5.90 19.52
C VAL A 148 11.13 5.79 18.02
N ARG A 149 10.47 6.78 17.40
CA ARG A 149 10.26 6.85 15.96
C ARG A 149 11.58 6.82 15.17
N ALA A 150 12.60 7.55 15.64
CA ALA A 150 13.93 7.53 15.02
C ALA A 150 14.59 6.14 15.08
N GLN A 151 14.42 5.38 16.18
CA GLN A 151 14.93 4.01 16.30
C GLN A 151 14.28 3.07 15.28
N VAL A 152 12.96 3.16 15.10
CA VAL A 152 12.20 2.36 14.11
C VAL A 152 12.66 2.69 12.69
N LEU A 153 12.70 3.96 12.31
CA LEU A 153 13.09 4.39 10.96
C LEU A 153 14.56 4.08 10.66
N ALA A 154 15.46 4.22 11.63
CA ALA A 154 16.85 3.82 11.48
C ALA A 154 16.98 2.30 11.30
N HIS A 155 16.11 1.52 11.95
CA HIS A 155 16.04 0.09 11.74
C HIS A 155 15.55 -0.28 10.34
N PHE A 156 14.50 0.37 9.83
CA PHE A 156 14.04 0.16 8.45
C PHE A 156 15.14 0.45 7.44
N GLN A 157 15.82 1.58 7.58
CA GLN A 157 16.90 1.99 6.67
C GLN A 157 18.07 1.00 6.67
N ARG A 158 18.47 0.49 7.85
CA ARG A 158 19.56 -0.48 7.97
C ARG A 158 19.21 -1.82 7.33
N GLU A 159 18.02 -2.36 7.59
CA GLU A 159 17.61 -3.64 7.02
C GLU A 159 17.42 -3.56 5.50
N ALA A 160 16.93 -2.43 5.00
CA ALA A 160 16.76 -2.18 3.57
C ALA A 160 18.08 -2.19 2.78
N GLN A 161 19.17 -1.70 3.36
CA GLN A 161 20.50 -1.73 2.71
C GLN A 161 21.02 -3.16 2.54
N ALA A 162 20.69 -4.06 3.46
CA ALA A 162 21.11 -5.45 3.40
C ALA A 162 20.26 -6.27 2.42
N VAL A 163 18.98 -5.92 2.27
CA VAL A 163 18.00 -6.67 1.48
C VAL A 163 17.10 -5.71 0.69
N PRO A 164 17.57 -5.15 -0.45
CA PRO A 164 16.67 -4.41 -1.34
C PRO A 164 15.58 -5.36 -1.87
N SER A 165 14.33 -4.88 -1.99
CA SER A 165 13.23 -5.73 -2.46
C SER A 165 13.37 -6.05 -3.95
N GLY A 166 13.84 -5.08 -4.73
CA GLY A 166 13.82 -5.12 -6.20
C GLY A 166 12.43 -4.88 -6.79
N GLU A 167 11.43 -4.62 -5.94
CA GLU A 167 10.05 -4.31 -6.27
C GLU A 167 9.82 -2.80 -6.19
N ASN A 168 8.72 -2.31 -6.77
CA ASN A 168 8.37 -0.89 -6.75
C ASN A 168 7.03 -0.68 -6.04
N LYS A 169 6.97 0.32 -5.16
CA LYS A 169 5.70 0.90 -4.72
C LYS A 169 5.17 1.79 -5.84
N VAL A 170 3.93 1.54 -6.25
CA VAL A 170 3.30 2.29 -7.34
C VAL A 170 2.38 3.34 -6.74
N LEU A 171 2.72 4.61 -6.92
CA LEU A 171 1.93 5.76 -6.48
C LEU A 171 1.09 6.27 -7.65
N SER A 172 -0.22 6.44 -7.47
CA SER A 172 -1.10 6.86 -8.57
C SER A 172 -2.12 7.90 -8.17
N ASP A 173 -2.23 8.98 -8.95
CA ASP A 173 -3.43 9.81 -8.93
C ASP A 173 -4.67 9.05 -9.48
N ILE A 174 -5.88 9.55 -9.21
CA ILE A 174 -7.14 8.91 -9.61
C ILE A 174 -7.81 9.66 -10.76
N ASP A 175 -7.99 10.96 -10.64
CA ASP A 175 -8.88 11.73 -11.51
C ASP A 175 -8.16 12.13 -12.79
N ASP A 176 -8.72 11.77 -13.95
CA ASP A 176 -8.07 11.92 -15.26
C ASP A 176 -6.77 11.10 -15.44
N THR A 177 -6.31 10.40 -14.41
CA THR A 177 -5.25 9.38 -14.45
C THR A 177 -5.83 7.98 -14.59
N PHE A 178 -6.66 7.52 -13.65
CA PHE A 178 -7.23 6.17 -13.63
C PHE A 178 -8.57 6.08 -14.38
N PHE A 179 -9.42 7.09 -14.23
CA PHE A 179 -10.63 7.24 -15.05
C PHE A 179 -10.81 8.68 -15.51
N ALA A 180 -11.47 8.86 -16.66
CA ALA A 180 -11.79 10.16 -17.21
C ALA A 180 -12.78 10.90 -16.31
N ASN A 181 -12.49 12.16 -15.96
CA ASN A 181 -13.36 12.92 -15.06
C ASN A 181 -13.41 14.42 -15.38
N TRP A 182 -12.46 15.19 -14.87
CA TRP A 182 -12.57 16.64 -14.74
C TRP A 182 -12.03 17.36 -15.98
N VAL A 183 -10.81 17.02 -16.37
CA VAL A 183 -10.06 17.62 -17.47
C VAL A 183 -10.31 16.86 -18.76
N ASP A 184 -10.24 15.52 -18.73
CA ASP A 184 -10.26 14.75 -19.95
C ASP A 184 -11.67 14.61 -20.53
N LYS A 185 -11.90 15.23 -21.69
CA LYS A 185 -13.16 15.13 -22.48
C LYS A 185 -13.05 14.18 -23.66
N ARG A 186 -11.91 13.50 -23.81
CA ARG A 186 -11.65 12.53 -24.89
C ARG A 186 -12.42 11.23 -24.72
N TYR A 187 -12.87 10.94 -23.51
CA TYR A 187 -13.67 9.78 -23.15
C TYR A 187 -15.01 10.21 -22.52
N PRO A 188 -16.03 9.33 -22.51
CA PRO A 188 -17.21 9.54 -21.69
C PRO A 188 -16.82 9.74 -20.21
N SER A 189 -17.56 10.56 -19.49
CA SER A 189 -17.29 10.80 -18.06
C SER A 189 -17.29 9.48 -17.27
N LYS A 190 -16.34 9.36 -16.32
CA LYS A 190 -16.12 8.20 -15.45
C LYS A 190 -15.69 6.92 -16.17
N THR A 191 -15.24 7.01 -17.42
CA THR A 191 -14.66 5.87 -18.13
C THR A 191 -13.33 5.47 -17.51
N VAL A 192 -13.21 4.24 -17.04
CA VAL A 192 -11.91 3.64 -16.67
C VAL A 192 -11.08 3.54 -17.95
N TYR A 193 -9.86 4.10 -17.94
CA TYR A 193 -9.08 4.16 -19.18
C TYR A 193 -8.70 2.76 -19.69
N PRO A 194 -8.74 2.53 -21.01
CA PRO A 194 -8.37 1.24 -21.57
C PRO A 194 -6.96 0.80 -21.16
N GLY A 195 -6.85 -0.37 -20.54
CA GLY A 195 -5.57 -0.97 -20.13
C GLY A 195 -5.00 -0.50 -18.79
N VAL A 196 -5.59 0.49 -18.10
CA VAL A 196 -5.05 1.01 -16.83
C VAL A 196 -4.93 -0.05 -15.73
N LEU A 197 -5.95 -0.91 -15.62
CA LEU A 197 -5.97 -1.99 -14.62
C LEU A 197 -4.82 -2.98 -14.84
N ALA A 198 -4.62 -3.39 -16.09
CA ALA A 198 -3.52 -4.26 -16.46
C ALA A 198 -2.17 -3.55 -16.24
N PHE A 199 -2.09 -2.25 -16.55
CA PHE A 199 -0.86 -1.48 -16.34
C PHE A 199 -0.44 -1.46 -14.86
N TYR A 200 -1.36 -1.23 -13.93
CA TYR A 200 -1.05 -1.26 -12.50
C TYR A 200 -0.70 -2.65 -12.00
N GLN A 201 -1.40 -3.68 -12.48
CA GLN A 201 -1.05 -5.07 -12.17
C GLN A 201 0.36 -5.45 -12.63
N GLU A 202 0.78 -4.95 -13.79
CA GLU A 202 2.13 -5.23 -14.30
C GLU A 202 3.23 -4.40 -13.64
N LEU A 203 2.93 -3.16 -13.22
CA LEU A 203 3.86 -2.37 -12.41
C LEU A 203 4.07 -3.01 -11.02
N ASP A 204 3.00 -3.49 -10.41
CA ASP A 204 3.02 -4.23 -9.14
C ASP A 204 3.79 -5.56 -9.27
N ARG A 205 3.54 -6.30 -10.36
CA ARG A 205 4.30 -7.52 -10.70
C ARG A 205 5.80 -7.27 -10.92
N GLY A 206 6.15 -6.11 -11.45
CA GLY A 206 7.52 -5.70 -11.75
C GLY A 206 8.13 -6.36 -13.01
N PRO A 207 9.42 -6.07 -13.29
CA PRO A 207 10.11 -6.48 -14.52
C PRO A 207 10.68 -7.92 -14.49
N GLY A 208 10.67 -8.58 -13.32
CA GLY A 208 11.31 -9.88 -13.10
C GLY A 208 10.62 -11.05 -13.81
N ILE A 209 11.39 -12.14 -14.04
CA ILE A 209 10.86 -13.40 -14.60
C ILE A 209 9.93 -14.09 -13.58
N ILE A 210 10.29 -14.02 -12.30
CA ILE A 210 9.41 -14.41 -11.21
C ILE A 210 8.61 -13.16 -10.84
N PRO A 211 7.28 -13.17 -11.00
CA PRO A 211 6.42 -12.10 -10.52
C PRO A 211 6.75 -11.76 -9.06
N GLY A 212 6.89 -10.47 -8.76
CA GLY A 212 6.89 -9.99 -7.38
C GLY A 212 5.58 -10.37 -6.67
N ARG A 213 5.52 -10.13 -5.36
CA ARG A 213 4.26 -10.32 -4.63
C ARG A 213 3.24 -9.30 -5.14
N LEU A 214 2.03 -9.76 -5.50
CA LEU A 214 0.91 -8.84 -5.74
C LEU A 214 0.50 -8.18 -4.42
N GLY A 215 0.44 -6.85 -4.35
CA GLY A 215 0.14 -6.16 -3.07
C GLY A 215 0.81 -4.82 -2.79
N ASP A 216 1.56 -4.25 -3.72
CA ASP A 216 2.42 -3.07 -3.52
C ASP A 216 1.98 -1.83 -4.32
N LEU A 217 0.74 -1.85 -4.84
CA LEU A 217 0.10 -0.68 -5.41
C LEU A 217 -0.41 0.23 -4.28
N THR A 218 -0.17 1.53 -4.36
CA THR A 218 -0.63 2.49 -3.38
C THR A 218 -1.27 3.67 -4.10
N PHE A 219 -2.58 3.85 -3.96
CA PHE A 219 -3.25 4.96 -4.60
C PHE A 219 -2.97 6.25 -3.81
N VAL A 220 -2.56 7.29 -4.55
CA VAL A 220 -2.23 8.62 -4.05
C VAL A 220 -3.32 9.57 -4.50
N SER A 221 -4.29 9.87 -3.64
CA SER A 221 -5.41 10.75 -3.98
C SER A 221 -5.27 12.11 -3.32
N ALA A 222 -5.41 13.20 -4.09
CA ALA A 222 -5.49 14.58 -3.58
C ALA A 222 -6.91 14.98 -3.13
N ARG A 223 -7.87 14.04 -3.06
CA ARG A 223 -9.25 14.35 -2.70
C ARG A 223 -9.34 14.80 -1.23
N PRO A 224 -10.09 15.89 -0.94
CA PRO A 224 -10.25 16.35 0.44
C PRO A 224 -10.89 15.26 1.31
N GLN A 225 -10.37 15.10 2.55
CA GLN A 225 -10.90 14.16 3.54
C GLN A 225 -12.39 14.42 3.79
N ASP A 226 -13.15 13.32 3.86
CA ASP A 226 -14.36 13.24 4.67
C ASP A 226 -13.94 12.61 6.02
N PRO A 227 -14.11 13.28 7.18
CA PRO A 227 -13.74 12.76 8.50
C PRO A 227 -14.42 11.43 8.91
N LEU A 228 -15.32 10.89 8.08
CA LEU A 228 -16.15 9.73 8.39
C LEU A 228 -15.87 8.49 7.50
N GLY A 229 -14.89 8.51 6.58
CA GLY A 229 -14.55 7.34 5.75
C GLY A 229 -15.63 6.92 4.73
N LEU A 230 -16.72 7.70 4.60
CA LEU A 230 -17.87 7.37 3.75
C LEU A 230 -17.55 7.45 2.25
N ILE A 231 -16.63 8.33 1.86
CA ILE A 231 -16.20 8.51 0.46
C ILE A 231 -15.24 7.40 0.00
N GLU A 232 -14.51 6.77 0.90
CA GLU A 232 -13.63 5.63 0.58
C GLU A 232 -14.43 4.39 0.24
N ASN A 233 -15.42 4.06 1.08
CA ASN A 233 -16.37 3.00 0.80
C ASN A 233 -17.14 3.28 -0.50
N ALA A 234 -17.57 4.53 -0.73
CA ALA A 234 -18.22 4.90 -1.99
C ALA A 234 -17.28 4.82 -3.20
N THR A 235 -15.98 5.13 -3.06
CA THR A 235 -15.01 5.03 -4.16
C THR A 235 -14.67 3.57 -4.44
N LEU A 236 -14.47 2.75 -3.40
CA LEU A 236 -14.26 1.31 -3.48
C LEU A 236 -15.47 0.58 -4.06
N GLU A 237 -16.68 0.87 -3.56
CA GLU A 237 -17.93 0.32 -4.12
C GLU A 237 -18.11 0.78 -5.56
N SER A 238 -17.86 2.05 -5.86
CA SER A 238 -17.99 2.57 -7.22
C SER A 238 -16.91 2.04 -8.17
N LEU A 239 -15.74 1.61 -7.67
CA LEU A 239 -14.73 0.89 -8.44
C LEU A 239 -15.14 -0.59 -8.60
N ARG A 240 -15.76 -1.22 -7.60
CA ARG A 240 -16.29 -2.61 -7.67
C ARG A 240 -17.43 -2.71 -8.68
N GLU A 241 -18.36 -1.76 -8.63
CA GLU A 241 -19.47 -1.63 -9.59
C GLU A 241 -18.98 -1.45 -11.02
N ARG A 242 -17.76 -0.89 -11.19
CA ARG A 242 -17.10 -0.71 -12.49
C ARG A 242 -16.19 -1.88 -12.89
N GLY A 243 -16.28 -3.02 -12.20
CA GLY A 243 -15.58 -4.25 -12.57
C GLY A 243 -14.07 -4.23 -12.28
N VAL A 244 -13.58 -3.30 -11.44
CA VAL A 244 -12.20 -3.35 -10.96
C VAL A 244 -12.05 -4.61 -10.09
N PRO A 245 -11.16 -5.56 -10.46
CA PRO A 245 -11.02 -6.80 -9.72
C PRO A 245 -10.64 -6.53 -8.26
N LEU A 246 -11.20 -7.31 -7.33
CA LEU A 246 -10.84 -7.26 -5.92
C LEU A 246 -9.32 -7.35 -5.72
N ALA A 247 -8.60 -8.10 -6.53
CA ALA A 247 -7.14 -8.19 -6.45
C ALA A 247 -6.42 -6.83 -6.67
N VAL A 248 -6.96 -5.93 -7.50
CA VAL A 248 -6.41 -4.58 -7.74
C VAL A 248 -6.78 -3.61 -6.61
N MET A 249 -7.89 -3.88 -5.93
CA MET A 249 -8.28 -3.14 -4.73
C MET A 249 -7.52 -3.61 -3.49
N LEU A 250 -7.32 -4.92 -3.37
CA LEU A 250 -6.53 -5.57 -2.32
C LEU A 250 -5.03 -5.34 -2.53
N SER A 251 -4.60 -5.04 -3.75
CA SER A 251 -3.25 -4.56 -3.99
C SER A 251 -3.06 -3.10 -3.62
N GLY A 252 -4.15 -2.34 -3.39
CA GLY A 252 -4.16 -0.91 -3.11
C GLY A 252 -4.34 -0.60 -1.63
N SER A 253 -3.30 -0.11 -0.95
CA SER A 253 -3.52 0.76 0.22
C SER A 253 -3.92 2.14 -0.29
N PHE A 254 -5.06 2.69 0.17
CA PHE A 254 -5.42 4.07 -0.14
C PHE A 254 -4.61 4.96 0.78
N PHE A 255 -3.56 5.56 0.23
CA PHE A 255 -2.74 6.45 1.00
C PHE A 255 -3.40 7.84 0.99
N HIS A 256 -3.83 8.28 2.17
CA HIS A 256 -4.50 9.57 2.34
C HIS A 256 -3.52 10.75 2.15
N LEU A 257 -3.44 11.29 0.93
CA LEU A 257 -2.68 12.52 0.65
C LEU A 257 -3.61 13.74 0.75
N VAL A 258 -3.72 14.27 1.97
CA VAL A 258 -4.70 15.30 2.37
C VAL A 258 -4.54 16.67 1.66
N GLY A 259 -5.70 17.29 1.35
CA GLY A 259 -6.02 18.52 0.58
C GLY A 259 -5.62 19.94 1.12
N ASN A 260 -6.03 21.03 0.41
CA ASN A 260 -5.72 22.47 0.64
C ASN A 260 -4.43 23.17 0.10
N THR A 261 -4.23 23.73 -1.14
CA THR A 261 -3.01 24.36 -1.81
C THR A 261 -1.64 24.53 -1.10
N ARG A 262 -1.57 24.65 0.23
CA ARG A 262 -0.59 23.95 1.09
C ARG A 262 -0.47 22.43 0.80
N ILE A 263 -1.34 21.86 -0.05
CA ILE A 263 -1.41 20.48 -0.60
C ILE A 263 -0.11 19.99 -1.15
N ALA A 264 0.49 20.70 -2.09
CA ALA A 264 1.60 20.12 -2.84
C ALA A 264 2.79 19.84 -1.93
N GLN A 265 2.98 20.71 -0.92
CA GLN A 265 3.97 20.52 0.11
C GLN A 265 3.64 19.34 1.02
N LYS A 266 2.40 19.25 1.54
CA LYS A 266 2.00 18.13 2.41
C LYS A 266 1.96 16.79 1.66
N LYS A 267 1.49 16.77 0.40
CA LYS A 267 1.53 15.61 -0.51
C LYS A 267 2.97 15.10 -0.65
N PHE A 268 3.91 16.04 -0.78
CA PHE A 268 5.31 15.72 -0.90
C PHE A 268 5.96 15.26 0.41
N GLU A 269 5.66 15.92 1.53
CA GLU A 269 6.13 15.52 2.86
C GLU A 269 5.67 14.10 3.20
N ASN A 270 4.41 13.78 2.91
CA ASN A 270 3.87 12.43 3.06
C ASN A 270 4.60 11.42 2.15
N PHE A 271 4.95 11.79 0.90
CA PHE A 271 5.79 10.92 0.06
C PHE A 271 7.18 10.69 0.68
N GLU A 272 7.83 11.74 1.19
CA GLU A 272 9.13 11.60 1.86
C GLU A 272 9.04 10.71 3.10
N GLN A 273 7.95 10.84 3.85
CA GLN A 273 7.64 9.96 4.99
C GLN A 273 7.42 8.52 4.54
N TYR A 274 6.60 8.28 3.51
CA TYR A 274 6.35 6.94 2.96
C TYR A 274 7.63 6.28 2.42
N ALA A 275 8.49 7.05 1.75
CA ALA A 275 9.81 6.58 1.30
C ALA A 275 10.72 6.15 2.45
N ARG A 276 10.55 6.72 3.65
CA ARG A 276 11.27 6.31 4.87
C ARG A 276 10.69 5.05 5.51
N LEU A 277 9.43 4.70 5.24
CA LEU A 277 8.81 3.44 5.67
C LEU A 277 9.29 2.27 4.83
N PHE A 278 9.48 2.50 3.52
CA PHE A 278 9.85 1.49 2.54
C PHE A 278 11.17 1.79 1.82
N PRO A 279 12.28 2.01 2.54
CA PRO A 279 13.57 2.34 1.92
C PRO A 279 14.16 1.20 1.07
N GLU A 280 13.64 -0.04 1.20
CA GLU A 280 14.03 -1.18 0.37
C GLU A 280 13.36 -1.22 -1.01
N TYR A 281 12.33 -0.39 -1.23
CA TYR A 281 11.54 -0.35 -2.48
C TYR A 281 12.02 0.75 -3.44
N GLY A 282 11.79 0.52 -4.73
CA GLY A 282 11.72 1.60 -5.71
C GLY A 282 10.34 2.26 -5.72
N PHE A 283 10.21 3.40 -6.39
CA PHE A 283 8.93 4.10 -6.55
C PHE A 283 8.66 4.38 -8.02
N VAL A 284 7.41 4.18 -8.42
CA VAL A 284 6.87 4.64 -9.70
C VAL A 284 5.70 5.56 -9.41
N PHE A 285 5.61 6.67 -10.13
CA PHE A 285 4.45 7.57 -10.03
C PHE A 285 3.66 7.60 -11.34
N VAL A 286 2.34 7.57 -11.24
CA VAL A 286 1.41 7.71 -12.37
C VAL A 286 0.45 8.86 -12.06
N GLY A 287 0.37 9.84 -12.95
CA GLY A 287 -0.50 11.01 -12.77
C GLY A 287 -0.96 11.60 -14.10
N ASP A 288 -1.53 12.80 -14.09
CA ASP A 288 -2.01 13.48 -15.29
C ASP A 288 -1.36 14.84 -15.55
N SER A 289 -1.44 15.33 -16.78
CA SER A 289 -0.83 16.60 -17.16
C SER A 289 -1.63 17.85 -16.73
N GLY A 290 -2.86 17.68 -16.26
CA GLY A 290 -3.82 18.75 -15.97
C GLY A 290 -3.89 19.17 -14.49
N GLN A 291 -3.46 18.34 -13.54
CA GLN A 291 -3.66 18.59 -12.10
C GLN A 291 -2.38 18.83 -11.29
N GLY A 292 -1.26 19.14 -11.96
CA GLY A 292 0.02 19.48 -11.30
C GLY A 292 0.90 18.27 -10.97
N ASP A 293 0.53 17.07 -11.42
CA ASP A 293 1.29 15.85 -11.18
C ASP A 293 2.65 15.81 -11.89
N VAL A 294 2.81 16.54 -12.99
CA VAL A 294 4.12 16.72 -13.66
C VAL A 294 5.14 17.32 -12.68
N GLU A 295 4.77 18.40 -11.99
CA GLU A 295 5.66 19.07 -11.03
C GLU A 295 5.86 18.21 -9.77
N PHE A 296 4.82 17.50 -9.33
CA PHE A 296 4.94 16.55 -8.23
C PHE A 296 5.95 15.43 -8.54
N GLY A 297 5.81 14.77 -9.70
CA GLY A 297 6.74 13.75 -10.15
C GLY A 297 8.16 14.27 -10.36
N ALA A 298 8.32 15.48 -10.90
CA ALA A 298 9.62 16.14 -11.02
C ALA A 298 10.28 16.37 -9.66
N ARG A 299 9.50 16.76 -8.65
CA ARG A 299 9.96 16.96 -7.28
C ARG A 299 10.35 15.63 -6.62
N MET A 300 9.58 14.56 -6.86
CA MET A 300 9.91 13.20 -6.37
C MET A 300 11.26 12.74 -6.89
N LEU A 301 11.48 12.83 -8.21
CA LEU A 301 12.76 12.50 -8.85
C LEU A 301 13.91 13.35 -8.32
N ALA A 302 13.68 14.64 -8.04
CA ALA A 302 14.71 15.53 -7.53
C ALA A 302 15.15 15.18 -6.09
N ALA A 303 14.21 14.80 -5.22
CA ALA A 303 14.53 14.47 -3.84
C ALA A 303 15.00 13.03 -3.64
N GLN A 304 14.50 12.10 -4.46
CA GLN A 304 14.76 10.66 -4.34
C GLN A 304 15.23 10.05 -5.67
N PRO A 305 16.31 10.58 -6.29
CA PRO A 305 16.73 10.20 -7.65
C PRO A 305 17.19 8.74 -7.78
N GLN A 306 17.52 8.08 -6.67
CA GLN A 306 18.00 6.69 -6.67
C GLN A 306 16.87 5.67 -6.52
N THR A 307 15.73 6.07 -5.93
CA THR A 307 14.62 5.16 -5.64
C THR A 307 13.43 5.39 -6.57
N VAL A 308 13.15 6.63 -6.99
CA VAL A 308 12.10 6.91 -7.98
C VAL A 308 12.59 6.49 -9.37
N ARG A 309 12.01 5.42 -9.90
CA ARG A 309 12.44 4.77 -11.15
C ARG A 309 11.89 5.45 -12.40
N ALA A 310 10.63 5.87 -12.34
CA ALA A 310 9.94 6.49 -13.47
C ALA A 310 8.69 7.25 -13.01
N VAL A 311 8.36 8.29 -13.77
CA VAL A 311 7.09 9.02 -13.65
C VAL A 311 6.37 8.91 -14.98
N PHE A 312 5.12 8.47 -14.97
CA PHE A 312 4.26 8.35 -16.14
C PHE A 312 3.12 9.37 -16.06
N ILE A 313 3.01 10.24 -17.04
CA ILE A 313 2.00 11.31 -17.07
C ILE A 313 1.02 11.05 -18.21
N HIS A 314 -0.24 10.77 -17.87
CA HIS A 314 -1.31 10.73 -18.84
C HIS A 314 -1.57 12.14 -19.37
N ASP A 315 -1.30 12.36 -20.66
CA ASP A 315 -1.41 13.69 -21.25
C ASP A 315 -2.86 13.97 -21.68
N VAL A 316 -3.53 14.78 -20.87
CA VAL A 316 -4.92 15.22 -21.05
C VAL A 316 -5.02 16.67 -21.55
N VAL A 317 -3.88 17.37 -21.70
CA VAL A 317 -3.83 18.79 -22.12
C VAL A 317 -3.10 19.01 -23.45
N ALA A 318 -2.70 17.93 -24.14
CA ALA A 318 -1.98 17.96 -25.41
C ALA A 318 -0.65 18.73 -25.32
N THR A 319 0.23 18.27 -24.41
CA THR A 319 1.58 18.81 -24.23
C THR A 319 2.39 18.69 -25.53
N PRO A 320 3.02 19.78 -26.02
CA PRO A 320 3.81 19.73 -27.25
C PRO A 320 4.96 18.73 -27.20
N GLU A 321 5.26 18.06 -28.32
CA GLU A 321 6.27 16.99 -28.38
C GLU A 321 7.65 17.44 -27.91
N ALA A 322 8.10 18.65 -28.26
CA ALA A 322 9.37 19.19 -27.80
C ALA A 322 9.47 19.23 -26.27
N LYS A 323 8.37 19.58 -25.58
CA LYS A 323 8.30 19.60 -24.12
C LYS A 323 8.22 18.18 -23.55
N ARG A 324 7.53 17.24 -24.22
CA ARG A 324 7.53 15.82 -23.83
C ARG A 324 8.95 15.24 -23.87
N GLU A 325 9.76 15.56 -24.89
CA GLU A 325 11.15 15.12 -24.98
C GLU A 325 12.05 15.71 -23.89
N GLU A 326 11.89 17.00 -23.55
CA GLU A 326 12.59 17.62 -22.43
C GLU A 326 12.33 16.90 -21.09
N TRP A 327 11.08 16.51 -20.85
CA TRP A 327 10.68 15.75 -19.65
C TRP A 327 11.13 14.30 -19.69
N ARG A 328 11.10 13.65 -20.86
CA ARG A 328 11.58 12.27 -21.05
C ARG A 328 13.05 12.13 -20.67
N ALA A 329 13.89 13.12 -21.01
CA ALA A 329 15.29 13.17 -20.60
C ALA A 329 15.50 13.20 -19.07
N ARG A 330 14.44 13.50 -18.31
CA ARG A 330 14.41 13.52 -16.84
C ARG A 330 13.63 12.35 -16.24
N HIS A 331 13.37 11.28 -17.01
CA HIS A 331 12.56 10.12 -16.59
C HIS A 331 11.08 10.44 -16.28
N ILE A 332 10.54 11.49 -16.91
CA ILE A 332 9.11 11.81 -16.89
C ILE A 332 8.52 11.55 -18.27
N PHE A 333 7.72 10.50 -18.38
CA PHE A 333 7.23 9.96 -19.65
C PHE A 333 5.75 10.33 -19.84
N PHE A 334 5.48 11.24 -20.77
CA PHE A 334 4.12 11.57 -21.18
C PHE A 334 3.57 10.48 -22.10
N PHE A 335 2.30 10.12 -21.94
CA PHE A 335 1.64 9.12 -22.77
C PHE A 335 0.18 9.48 -23.07
N ASP A 336 -0.32 9.02 -24.21
CA ASP A 336 -1.73 9.19 -24.60
C ASP A 336 -2.57 7.93 -24.32
N THR A 337 -1.93 6.76 -24.32
CA THR A 337 -2.58 5.47 -24.05
C THR A 337 -1.77 4.67 -23.04
N TYR A 338 -2.42 3.80 -22.27
CA TYR A 338 -1.73 2.92 -21.32
C TYR A 338 -0.84 1.88 -22.00
N VAL A 339 -1.03 1.62 -23.31
CA VAL A 339 -0.06 0.85 -24.11
C VAL A 339 1.20 1.68 -24.37
N GLY A 340 1.04 2.97 -24.67
CA GLY A 340 2.16 3.91 -24.75
C GLY A 340 2.92 4.00 -23.43
N ALA A 341 2.22 4.10 -22.30
CA ALA A 341 2.83 4.05 -20.96
C ALA A 341 3.60 2.75 -20.74
N ALA A 342 3.03 1.60 -21.13
CA ALA A 342 3.67 0.29 -21.02
C ALA A 342 4.99 0.19 -21.81
N VAL A 343 5.05 0.80 -23.00
CA VAL A 343 6.27 0.86 -23.80
C VAL A 343 7.36 1.66 -23.08
N GLU A 344 7.04 2.84 -22.56
CA GLU A 344 7.98 3.65 -21.79
C GLU A 344 8.40 2.93 -20.48
N ALA A 345 7.46 2.24 -19.82
CA ALA A 345 7.70 1.45 -18.61
C ALA A 345 8.62 0.25 -18.85
N PHE A 346 8.52 -0.40 -20.01
CA PHE A 346 9.46 -1.43 -20.42
C PHE A 346 10.87 -0.86 -20.61
N HIS A 347 11.00 0.28 -21.28
CA HIS A 347 12.30 0.94 -21.47
C HIS A 347 12.91 1.46 -20.15
N ALA A 348 12.08 1.91 -19.22
CA ALA A 348 12.49 2.28 -17.86
C ALA A 348 12.81 1.06 -16.98
N GLY A 349 12.57 -0.16 -17.45
CA GLY A 349 12.88 -1.40 -16.73
C GLY A 349 11.97 -1.67 -15.54
N VAL A 350 10.74 -1.14 -15.55
CA VAL A 350 9.76 -1.34 -14.46
C VAL A 350 8.63 -2.31 -14.81
N VAL A 351 8.51 -2.70 -16.10
CA VAL A 351 7.56 -3.73 -16.59
C VAL A 351 8.27 -4.68 -17.54
N SER A 352 7.89 -5.96 -17.51
CA SER A 352 8.42 -6.98 -18.43
C SER A 352 7.82 -6.88 -19.84
N ARG A 353 8.49 -7.45 -20.86
CA ARG A 353 7.96 -7.50 -22.23
C ARG A 353 6.59 -8.20 -22.28
N ASP A 354 6.44 -9.32 -21.57
CA ASP A 354 5.17 -10.04 -21.51
C ASP A 354 4.07 -9.23 -20.82
N GLY A 355 4.46 -8.39 -19.85
CA GLY A 355 3.55 -7.42 -19.23
C GLY A 355 2.99 -6.43 -20.26
N VAL A 356 3.83 -5.90 -21.15
CA VAL A 356 3.37 -5.04 -22.24
C VAL A 356 2.35 -5.74 -23.13
N ASP A 357 2.53 -7.03 -23.46
CA ASP A 357 1.56 -7.80 -24.28
C ASP A 357 0.22 -7.99 -23.56
N ARG A 358 0.24 -8.23 -22.24
CA ARG A 358 -0.99 -8.32 -21.42
C ARG A 358 -1.73 -6.99 -21.35
N ILE A 359 -1.01 -5.89 -21.16
CA ILE A 359 -1.58 -4.53 -21.14
C ILE A 359 -2.20 -4.19 -22.50
N ALA A 360 -1.48 -4.48 -23.60
CA ALA A 360 -1.94 -4.27 -24.96
C ALA A 360 -3.25 -5.01 -25.24
N THR A 361 -3.33 -6.28 -24.85
CA THR A 361 -4.54 -7.12 -25.02
C THR A 361 -5.71 -6.53 -24.22
N ALA A 362 -5.49 -6.23 -22.94
CA ALA A 362 -6.53 -5.66 -22.08
C ALA A 362 -7.01 -4.28 -22.56
N ALA A 363 -6.11 -3.46 -23.11
CA ALA A 363 -6.45 -2.14 -23.66
C ALA A 363 -7.35 -2.25 -24.90
N VAL A 364 -7.09 -3.20 -25.80
CA VAL A 364 -7.94 -3.45 -26.98
C VAL A 364 -9.34 -3.87 -26.56
N GLU A 365 -9.44 -4.84 -25.65
CA GLU A 365 -10.72 -5.33 -25.14
C GLU A 365 -11.51 -4.22 -24.44
N SER A 366 -10.84 -3.47 -23.56
CA SER A 366 -11.47 -2.38 -22.80
C SER A 366 -11.92 -1.23 -23.69
N LEU A 367 -11.13 -0.84 -24.70
CA LEU A 367 -11.52 0.23 -25.64
C LEU A 367 -12.74 -0.19 -26.47
N ALA A 368 -12.79 -1.45 -26.92
CA ALA A 368 -13.90 -1.98 -27.70
C ALA A 368 -15.22 -1.97 -26.92
N ALA A 369 -15.18 -2.12 -25.60
CA ALA A 369 -16.34 -2.11 -24.72
C ALA A 369 -16.90 -0.70 -24.41
N ILE A 370 -16.17 0.38 -24.76
CA ILE A 370 -16.61 1.75 -24.45
C ILE A 370 -17.66 2.23 -25.46
N THR A 371 -18.80 2.70 -24.94
CA THR A 371 -19.81 3.41 -25.72
C THR A 371 -19.45 4.90 -25.83
N PHE A 372 -18.92 5.31 -26.99
CA PHE A 372 -18.59 6.71 -27.25
C PHE A 372 -19.81 7.53 -27.70
N PRO A 373 -19.93 8.80 -27.26
CA PRO A 373 -20.94 9.74 -27.74
C PRO A 373 -20.93 9.94 -29.27
N THR A 374 -19.76 9.89 -29.90
CA THR A 374 -19.62 10.08 -31.35
C THR A 374 -18.64 9.09 -31.97
N PRO A 375 -18.87 8.65 -33.23
CA PRO A 375 -17.93 7.79 -33.96
C PRO A 375 -16.54 8.43 -34.14
N ALA A 376 -16.48 9.75 -34.35
CA ALA A 376 -15.23 10.47 -34.52
C ALA A 376 -14.35 10.40 -33.25
N GLN A 377 -14.96 10.56 -32.07
CA GLN A 377 -14.23 10.44 -30.80
C GLN A 377 -13.65 9.03 -30.62
N ARG A 378 -14.43 8.00 -30.96
CA ARG A 378 -13.97 6.60 -30.96
C ARG A 378 -12.79 6.40 -31.91
N GLN A 379 -12.91 6.86 -33.14
CA GLN A 379 -11.90 6.70 -34.19
C GLN A 379 -10.55 7.32 -33.80
N THR A 380 -10.56 8.50 -33.16
CA THR A 380 -9.32 9.12 -32.68
C THR A 380 -8.63 8.28 -31.60
N ARG A 381 -9.38 7.72 -30.65
CA ARG A 381 -8.82 6.84 -29.60
C ARG A 381 -8.31 5.52 -30.18
N GLU A 382 -9.01 4.96 -31.16
CA GLU A 382 -8.55 3.77 -31.89
C GLU A 382 -7.24 4.04 -32.65
N ALA A 383 -7.09 5.22 -33.25
CA ALA A 383 -5.87 5.60 -33.96
C ALA A 383 -4.67 5.77 -33.01
N GLU A 384 -4.86 6.40 -31.84
CA GLU A 384 -3.85 6.51 -30.79
C GLU A 384 -3.42 5.13 -30.27
N LEU A 385 -4.39 4.25 -29.98
CA LEU A 385 -4.11 2.89 -29.54
C LEU A 385 -3.37 2.10 -30.62
N ALA A 386 -3.79 2.18 -31.89
CA ALA A 386 -3.14 1.47 -32.99
C ALA A 386 -1.67 1.88 -33.15
N ARG A 387 -1.37 3.18 -33.01
CA ARG A 387 0.01 3.70 -33.02
C ARG A 387 0.84 3.08 -31.90
N ASP A 388 0.34 3.06 -30.67
CA ASP A 388 1.08 2.55 -29.52
C ASP A 388 1.17 1.01 -29.51
N LEU A 389 0.18 0.30 -30.09
CA LEU A 389 0.26 -1.13 -30.34
C LEU A 389 1.39 -1.47 -31.32
N ALA A 390 1.56 -0.69 -32.39
CA ALA A 390 2.67 -0.88 -33.32
C ALA A 390 4.03 -0.69 -32.61
N ARG A 391 4.14 0.30 -31.71
CA ARG A 391 5.34 0.48 -30.86
C ARG A 391 5.58 -0.72 -29.94
N ALA A 392 4.54 -1.23 -29.28
CA ALA A 392 4.63 -2.39 -28.41
C ALA A 392 5.06 -3.67 -29.18
N GLN A 393 4.56 -3.86 -30.40
CA GLN A 393 4.93 -4.98 -31.26
C GLN A 393 6.41 -4.93 -31.69
N ALA A 394 6.96 -3.72 -31.87
CA ALA A 394 8.35 -3.52 -32.25
C ALA A 394 9.36 -3.76 -31.09
N LEU A 395 8.89 -3.89 -29.84
CA LEU A 395 9.77 -4.16 -28.71
C LEU A 395 10.45 -5.52 -28.82
N PRO A 396 11.74 -5.62 -28.45
CA PRO A 396 12.48 -6.88 -28.51
C PRO A 396 11.84 -7.91 -27.57
N ARG A 397 11.69 -9.13 -28.07
CA ARG A 397 11.36 -10.30 -27.23
C ARG A 397 12.65 -10.95 -26.78
N ALA A 398 12.74 -11.31 -25.49
CA ALA A 398 13.85 -12.12 -25.04
C ALA A 398 13.84 -13.43 -25.83
N LEU A 399 14.96 -13.75 -26.49
CA LEU A 399 15.16 -15.08 -27.05
C LEU A 399 15.26 -16.02 -25.84
N HIS A 400 14.25 -16.86 -25.64
CA HIS A 400 14.36 -17.98 -24.71
C HIS A 400 15.48 -18.88 -25.22
N VAL A 401 16.66 -18.81 -24.60
CA VAL A 401 17.77 -19.76 -24.78
C VAL A 401 17.61 -20.88 -23.77
#